data_AF-A0A6P2BN26-F1
#
_entry.id   AF-A0A6P2BN26-F1
#
_cell.length_a   1.000
_cell.length_b   1.000
_cell.length_c   1.000
_cell.angle_alpha   90.00
_cell.angle_beta   90.00
_cell.angle_gamma   90.00
#
_symmetry.space_group_name_H-M   'P 1'
#
loop_
_entity.id
_entity.type
_entity.pdbx_description
1 polymer ?
#
loop_
_entity_poly.entity_id
_entity_poly.type
_entity_poly.pdbx_seq_one_letter_code
_entity_poly.pdbx_strand_id
1 'polypeptide(L)'
;MGERGWGWTPSKIRRVRFIEWLVPQSSSATYVPIKPFYDAQPDADALTTQVVHDELRELEQQSLIHLAAGLGGIEGFDALATAKGRLLAEDVQAGRADMRQRRAACRDAMVDWLSSQDASTSLRQPSRDLMLADPRYGTWLAEPFSEADLDAAAAWLRRQGLVDGVTVDECEGPVRLYLTDAGVLCAEEFCSDTVQYVAAQRSTASNAVTIHGPASGVVVGSHGVTQRAGDAVQTTQLDVAALARFADAVALALPALGLAPREQEDARILTGEIVQAASKLRPDQHKLRVLGQSLRTILEGTASNVLAATLLGLWHG
;
A
#
# COMPACT_ATOMS: atom_id res chain seq x y z
N MET A 1 -4.50 -15.30 -7.14
CA MET A 1 -3.65 -14.12 -7.41
C MET A 1 -4.43 -13.28 -8.43
N GLY A 2 -5.18 -12.23 -8.09
CA GLY A 2 -4.98 -11.26 -7.01
C GLY A 2 -3.98 -10.17 -7.39
N GLU A 3 -3.60 -10.07 -8.67
CA GLU A 3 -2.66 -9.06 -9.12
C GLU A 3 -3.37 -7.73 -9.34
N ARG A 4 -2.78 -6.64 -8.83
CA ARG A 4 -3.33 -5.27 -8.87
C ARG A 4 -3.55 -4.71 -10.29
N GLY A 5 -3.08 -5.42 -11.32
CA GLY A 5 -3.13 -5.02 -12.73
C GLY A 5 -2.10 -3.96 -13.13
N TRP A 6 -1.50 -3.24 -12.18
CA TRP A 6 -0.37 -2.33 -12.37
C TRP A 6 0.88 -2.85 -11.65
N GLY A 7 2.02 -2.17 -11.77
CA GLY A 7 3.30 -2.59 -11.18
C GLY A 7 4.02 -3.68 -11.98
N TRP A 8 3.53 -3.99 -13.19
CA TRP A 8 4.10 -5.05 -14.02
C TRP A 8 5.43 -4.64 -14.65
N THR A 9 6.31 -5.63 -14.84
CA THR A 9 7.56 -5.42 -15.55
C THR A 9 7.30 -5.15 -17.04
N PRO A 10 8.21 -4.47 -17.77
CA PRO A 10 8.08 -4.26 -19.21
C PRO A 10 7.88 -5.57 -20.00
N SER A 11 8.60 -6.63 -19.62
CA SER A 11 8.43 -7.97 -20.21
C SER A 11 7.01 -8.51 -20.02
N LYS A 12 6.43 -8.39 -18.83
CA LYS A 12 5.06 -8.85 -18.58
C LYS A 12 4.03 -8.05 -19.36
N ILE A 13 4.17 -6.72 -19.41
CA ILE A 13 3.32 -5.84 -20.22
C ILE A 13 3.37 -6.26 -21.69
N ARG A 14 4.57 -6.45 -22.24
CA ARG A 14 4.77 -6.88 -23.63
C ARG A 14 4.16 -8.25 -23.90
N ARG A 15 4.34 -9.22 -22.99
CA ARG A 15 3.75 -10.57 -23.12
C ARG A 15 2.22 -10.54 -23.16
N VAL A 16 1.57 -9.75 -22.31
CA VAL A 16 0.11 -9.59 -22.36
C VAL A 16 -0.32 -8.95 -23.68
N ARG A 17 0.35 -7.87 -24.12
CA ARG A 17 0.09 -7.24 -25.43
C ARG A 17 0.30 -8.19 -26.60
N PHE A 18 1.31 -9.07 -26.52
CA PHE A 18 1.59 -10.07 -27.54
C PHE A 18 0.43 -11.06 -27.67
N ILE A 19 -0.10 -11.55 -26.55
CA ILE A 19 -1.26 -12.45 -26.58
C ILE A 19 -2.48 -11.75 -27.19
N GLU A 20 -2.79 -10.52 -26.78
CA GLU A 20 -3.91 -9.75 -27.36
C GLU A 20 -3.74 -9.45 -28.84
N TRP A 21 -2.51 -9.19 -29.29
CA TRP A 21 -2.18 -9.00 -30.70
C TRP A 21 -2.33 -10.31 -31.49
N LEU A 22 -1.90 -11.44 -30.91
CA LEU A 22 -1.91 -12.75 -31.56
C LEU A 22 -3.32 -13.35 -31.71
N VAL A 23 -4.18 -13.21 -30.69
CA VAL A 23 -5.52 -13.81 -30.63
C VAL A 23 -6.40 -13.51 -31.86
N PRO A 24 -6.56 -12.26 -32.34
CA PRO A 24 -7.40 -11.95 -33.49
C PRO A 24 -6.82 -12.43 -34.82
N GLN A 25 -5.50 -12.66 -34.90
CA GLN A 25 -4.82 -13.11 -36.13
C GLN A 25 -4.70 -14.64 -36.20
N SER A 26 -4.67 -15.29 -35.05
CA SER A 26 -4.58 -16.75 -34.97
C SER A 26 -5.96 -17.37 -35.18
N SER A 27 -6.10 -18.18 -36.22
CA SER A 27 -7.21 -19.13 -36.36
C SER A 27 -6.88 -20.41 -35.56
N SER A 28 -7.75 -21.42 -35.54
CA SER A 28 -7.47 -22.68 -34.84
C SER A 28 -6.29 -23.50 -35.41
N ALA A 29 -5.80 -23.17 -36.61
CA ALA A 29 -4.76 -23.95 -37.29
C ALA A 29 -3.69 -23.09 -38.00
N THR A 30 -3.75 -21.76 -37.87
CA THR A 30 -2.83 -20.85 -38.56
C THR A 30 -1.86 -20.23 -37.57
N TYR A 31 -0.59 -20.59 -37.72
CA TYR A 31 0.53 -19.94 -37.05
C TYR A 31 0.74 -18.54 -37.63
N VAL A 32 1.06 -17.58 -36.75
CA VAL A 32 1.25 -16.17 -37.08
C VAL A 32 2.72 -15.81 -36.88
N PRO A 33 3.41 -15.25 -37.90
CA PRO A 33 4.78 -14.76 -37.75
C PRO A 33 4.86 -13.67 -36.69
N ILE A 34 5.77 -13.81 -35.73
CA ILE A 34 5.81 -12.93 -34.54
C ILE A 34 6.67 -11.68 -34.73
N LYS A 35 7.59 -11.68 -35.69
CA LYS A 35 8.51 -10.56 -35.96
C LYS A 35 7.81 -9.18 -36.07
N PRO A 36 6.68 -9.03 -36.79
CA PRO A 36 6.00 -7.74 -36.90
C PRO A 36 5.60 -7.13 -35.57
N PHE A 37 5.25 -7.96 -34.57
CA PHE A 37 4.92 -7.48 -33.23
C PHE A 37 6.16 -6.94 -32.51
N TYR A 38 7.27 -7.69 -32.54
CA TYR A 38 8.50 -7.35 -31.83
C TYR A 38 9.22 -6.15 -32.46
N ASP A 39 9.19 -6.01 -33.79
CA ASP A 39 9.74 -4.86 -34.50
C ASP A 39 8.98 -3.55 -34.19
N ALA A 40 7.69 -3.65 -33.83
CA ALA A 40 6.86 -2.50 -33.49
C ALA A 40 6.98 -2.05 -32.01
N GLN A 41 7.79 -2.74 -31.19
CA GLN A 41 7.93 -2.38 -29.78
C GLN A 41 8.81 -1.14 -29.59
N PRO A 42 8.50 -0.28 -28.61
CA PRO A 42 9.34 0.89 -28.29
C PRO A 42 10.77 0.52 -27.88
N ASP A 43 10.97 -0.69 -27.34
CA ASP A 43 12.26 -1.20 -26.88
C ASP A 43 12.89 -2.21 -27.86
N ALA A 44 12.50 -2.20 -29.15
CA ALA A 44 12.96 -3.17 -30.16
C ALA A 44 14.49 -3.33 -30.22
N ASP A 45 15.25 -2.24 -30.05
CA ASP A 45 16.72 -2.28 -30.05
C ASP A 45 17.32 -3.14 -28.92
N ALA A 46 16.58 -3.32 -27.81
CA ALA A 46 16.99 -4.15 -26.68
C ALA A 46 16.50 -5.61 -26.80
N LEU A 47 15.60 -5.92 -27.75
CA LEU A 47 14.98 -7.22 -27.91
C LEU A 47 15.83 -8.14 -28.80
N THR A 48 16.88 -8.70 -28.20
CA THR A 48 17.68 -9.73 -28.88
C THR A 48 16.86 -10.99 -29.16
N THR A 49 17.27 -11.78 -30.16
CA THR A 49 16.66 -13.08 -30.47
C THR A 49 16.53 -13.98 -29.24
N GLN A 50 17.53 -13.97 -28.35
CA GLN A 50 17.52 -14.78 -27.14
C GLN A 50 16.43 -14.33 -26.16
N VAL A 51 16.30 -13.02 -25.93
CA VAL A 51 15.26 -12.44 -25.06
C VAL A 51 13.88 -12.79 -25.59
N VAL A 52 13.65 -12.62 -26.90
CA VAL A 52 12.37 -12.95 -27.53
C VAL A 52 12.07 -14.44 -27.40
N HIS A 53 13.03 -15.31 -27.70
CA HIS A 53 12.86 -16.75 -27.58
C HIS A 53 12.52 -17.16 -26.14
N ASP A 54 13.18 -16.59 -25.13
CA ASP A 54 12.92 -16.92 -23.72
C ASP A 54 11.52 -16.45 -23.28
N GLU A 55 11.05 -15.29 -23.74
CA GLU A 55 9.67 -14.84 -23.49
C GLU A 55 8.63 -15.76 -24.12
N LEU A 56 8.83 -16.18 -25.38
CA LEU A 56 7.94 -17.09 -26.08
C LEU A 56 7.92 -18.47 -25.44
N ARG A 57 9.09 -18.98 -25.00
CA ARG A 57 9.21 -20.22 -24.23
C ARG A 57 8.42 -20.15 -22.94
N GLU A 58 8.46 -19.03 -22.22
CA GLU A 58 7.69 -18.85 -20.99
C GLU A 58 6.18 -18.88 -21.27
N LEU A 59 5.72 -18.21 -22.33
CA LEU A 59 4.32 -18.23 -22.76
C LEU A 59 3.86 -19.65 -23.17
N GLU A 60 4.71 -20.40 -23.86
CA GLU A 60 4.45 -21.78 -24.24
C GLU A 60 4.40 -22.71 -23.02
N GLN A 61 5.33 -22.57 -22.07
CA GLN A 61 5.33 -23.32 -20.81
C GLN A 61 4.06 -23.07 -20.00
N GLN A 62 3.54 -21.84 -20.03
CA GLN A 62 2.27 -21.48 -19.41
C GLN A 62 1.05 -21.93 -20.22
N SER A 63 1.26 -22.58 -21.37
CA SER A 63 0.24 -23.04 -22.31
C SER A 63 -0.62 -21.90 -22.87
N LEU A 64 -0.07 -20.68 -23.00
CA LEU A 64 -0.76 -19.53 -23.57
C LEU A 64 -0.63 -19.49 -25.10
N ILE A 65 0.46 -20.03 -25.63
CA ILE A 65 0.71 -20.19 -27.06
C ILE A 65 1.24 -21.59 -27.37
N HIS A 66 1.16 -21.98 -28.64
CA HIS A 66 2.04 -22.96 -29.24
C HIS A 66 3.10 -22.23 -30.06
N LEU A 67 4.38 -22.55 -29.85
CA LEU A 67 5.50 -21.95 -30.55
C LEU A 67 6.00 -22.89 -31.66
N ALA A 68 6.07 -22.41 -32.88
CA ALA A 68 6.80 -23.05 -33.97
C ALA A 68 8.11 -22.29 -34.17
N ALA A 69 9.24 -22.95 -33.91
CA ALA A 69 10.57 -22.36 -34.04
C ALA A 69 11.37 -23.03 -35.16
N GLY A 70 11.70 -22.24 -36.18
CA GLY A 70 12.57 -22.59 -37.30
C GLY A 70 13.96 -21.96 -37.19
N LEU A 71 14.77 -22.16 -38.24
CA LEU A 71 16.06 -21.49 -38.41
C LEU A 71 15.83 -20.06 -38.92
N GLY A 72 16.67 -19.10 -38.51
CA GLY A 72 16.61 -17.71 -39.01
C GLY A 72 16.43 -16.61 -37.95
N GLY A 73 16.63 -16.92 -36.67
CA GLY A 73 16.41 -15.94 -35.60
C GLY A 73 14.93 -15.66 -35.38
N ILE A 74 14.56 -14.41 -35.07
CA ILE A 74 13.16 -14.03 -34.79
C ILE A 74 12.24 -14.29 -36.00
N GLU A 75 12.77 -14.21 -37.23
CA GLU A 75 12.02 -14.51 -38.46
C GLU A 75 11.57 -15.97 -38.57
N GLY A 76 12.26 -16.87 -37.87
CA GLY A 76 11.89 -18.28 -37.82
C GLY A 76 10.83 -18.60 -36.77
N PHE A 77 10.32 -17.62 -36.03
CA PHE A 77 9.35 -17.86 -34.96
C PHE A 77 7.92 -17.52 -35.41
N ASP A 78 7.06 -18.52 -35.34
CA ASP A 78 5.61 -18.34 -35.48
C ASP A 78 4.90 -18.81 -34.21
N ALA A 79 3.76 -18.18 -33.89
CA ALA A 79 2.96 -18.53 -32.72
C ALA A 79 1.50 -18.78 -33.08
N LEU A 80 0.85 -19.62 -32.27
CA LEU A 80 -0.58 -19.91 -32.34
C LEU A 80 -1.17 -19.74 -30.94
N ALA A 81 -2.23 -18.93 -30.79
CA ALA A 81 -2.88 -18.76 -29.49
C ALA A 81 -3.64 -20.03 -29.09
N THR A 82 -3.43 -20.49 -27.86
CA THR A 82 -4.21 -21.60 -27.29
C THR A 82 -5.57 -21.09 -26.77
N ALA A 83 -6.46 -22.01 -26.37
CA ALA A 83 -7.68 -21.64 -25.65
C ALA A 83 -7.39 -20.84 -24.37
N LYS A 84 -6.32 -21.17 -23.64
CA LYS A 84 -5.92 -20.45 -22.43
C LYS A 84 -5.39 -19.05 -22.74
N GLY A 85 -4.65 -18.88 -23.85
CA GLY A 85 -4.24 -17.55 -24.32
C GLY A 85 -5.43 -16.66 -24.69
N ARG A 86 -6.46 -17.23 -25.34
CA ARG A 86 -7.70 -16.51 -25.67
C ARG A 86 -8.45 -16.08 -24.42
N LEU A 87 -8.62 -16.98 -23.44
CA LEU A 87 -9.24 -16.64 -22.15
C LEU A 87 -8.47 -15.53 -21.42
N LEU A 88 -7.13 -15.56 -21.43
CA LEU A 88 -6.33 -14.48 -20.84
C LEU A 88 -6.59 -13.14 -21.53
N ALA A 89 -6.67 -13.11 -22.87
CA ALA A 89 -6.98 -11.89 -23.61
C ALA A 89 -8.39 -11.37 -23.26
N GLU A 90 -9.38 -12.26 -23.17
CA GLU A 90 -10.74 -11.92 -22.75
C GLU A 90 -10.79 -11.36 -21.33
N ASP A 91 -10.11 -12.00 -20.38
CA ASP A 91 -10.04 -11.56 -18.98
C ASP A 91 -9.39 -10.17 -18.85
N VAL A 92 -8.30 -9.93 -19.58
CA VAL A 92 -7.62 -8.62 -19.61
C VAL A 92 -8.52 -7.54 -20.20
N GLN A 93 -9.20 -7.83 -21.31
CA GLN A 93 -10.14 -6.90 -21.95
C GLN A 93 -11.35 -6.60 -21.08
N ALA A 94 -11.93 -7.63 -20.45
CA ALA A 94 -13.02 -7.49 -19.51
C ALA A 94 -12.60 -6.68 -18.28
N GLY A 95 -11.39 -6.90 -17.77
CA GLY A 95 -10.80 -6.09 -16.71
C GLY A 95 -10.72 -4.62 -17.11
N ARG A 96 -10.18 -4.31 -18.30
CA ARG A 96 -10.07 -2.93 -18.80
C ARG A 96 -11.42 -2.21 -18.94
N ALA A 97 -12.49 -2.94 -19.22
CA ALA A 97 -13.84 -2.38 -19.30
C ALA A 97 -14.40 -1.94 -17.93
N ASP A 98 -13.83 -2.42 -16.81
CA ASP A 98 -14.22 -1.97 -15.46
C ASP A 98 -13.57 -0.63 -15.10
N MET A 99 -14.27 0.45 -15.42
CA MET A 99 -13.85 1.81 -15.09
C MET A 99 -13.68 2.07 -13.59
N ARG A 100 -14.35 1.33 -12.71
CA ARG A 100 -14.20 1.50 -11.25
C ARG A 100 -12.85 0.95 -10.81
N GLN A 101 -12.48 -0.24 -11.29
CA GLN A 101 -11.18 -0.84 -11.02
C GLN A 101 -10.04 -0.02 -11.64
N ARG A 102 -10.22 0.47 -12.88
CA ARG A 102 -9.24 1.35 -13.52
C ARG A 102 -8.91 2.58 -12.68
N ARG A 103 -9.95 3.27 -12.20
CA ARG A 103 -9.80 4.46 -11.36
C ARG A 103 -9.14 4.13 -10.02
N ALA A 104 -9.45 2.97 -9.42
CA ALA A 104 -8.80 2.52 -8.19
C ALA A 104 -7.31 2.24 -8.42
N ALA A 105 -6.99 1.45 -9.43
CA ALA A 105 -5.63 1.15 -9.84
C ALA A 105 -4.80 2.42 -10.11
N CYS A 106 -5.37 3.41 -10.80
CA CYS A 106 -4.68 4.67 -11.08
C CYS A 106 -4.32 5.44 -9.80
N ARG A 107 -5.20 5.44 -8.80
CA ARG A 107 -4.94 6.11 -7.51
C ARG A 107 -3.85 5.39 -6.73
N ASP A 108 -3.94 4.07 -6.65
CA ASP A 108 -2.97 3.24 -5.93
C ASP A 108 -1.59 3.37 -6.58
N ALA A 109 -1.53 3.27 -7.91
CA ALA A 109 -0.30 3.46 -8.68
C ALA A 109 0.30 4.86 -8.50
N MET A 110 -0.52 5.91 -8.42
CA MET A 110 -0.06 7.28 -8.21
C MET A 110 0.54 7.50 -6.82
N VAL A 111 -0.06 6.93 -5.77
CA VAL A 111 0.50 6.96 -4.41
C VAL A 111 1.84 6.23 -4.37
N ASP A 112 1.90 5.04 -4.97
CA ASP A 112 3.11 4.22 -5.01
C ASP A 112 4.24 4.90 -5.80
N TRP A 113 3.90 5.49 -6.94
CA TRP A 113 4.83 6.26 -7.77
C TRP A 113 5.40 7.46 -7.01
N LEU A 114 4.56 8.28 -6.37
CA LEU A 114 5.02 9.43 -5.58
C LEU A 114 5.94 9.00 -4.44
N SER A 115 5.61 7.89 -3.78
CA SER A 115 6.44 7.29 -2.73
C SER A 115 7.81 6.89 -3.28
N SER A 116 7.86 6.24 -4.46
CA SER A 116 9.12 5.87 -5.13
C SER A 116 9.99 7.08 -5.55
N GLN A 117 9.38 8.26 -5.64
CA GLN A 117 10.06 9.52 -5.96
C GLN A 117 10.44 10.32 -4.70
N ASP A 118 10.30 9.76 -3.49
CA ASP A 118 10.36 10.47 -2.19
C ASP A 118 9.63 11.83 -2.23
N ALA A 119 8.50 11.91 -2.92
CA ALA A 119 7.72 13.12 -3.06
C ALA A 119 6.83 13.30 -1.82
N SER A 120 7.43 13.39 -0.63
CA SER A 120 6.71 13.51 0.66
C SER A 120 6.74 14.93 1.24
N THR A 121 7.24 15.90 0.48
CA THR A 121 7.35 17.30 0.93
C THR A 121 6.94 18.26 -0.17
N SER A 122 6.49 19.46 0.23
CA SER A 122 6.12 20.52 -0.71
C SER A 122 7.28 21.04 -1.57
N LEU A 123 8.53 20.70 -1.23
CA LEU A 123 9.71 21.06 -2.02
C LEU A 123 9.91 20.12 -3.22
N ARG A 124 9.37 18.88 -3.16
CA ARG A 124 9.53 17.87 -4.21
C ARG A 124 8.16 17.50 -4.78
N GLN A 125 7.77 18.23 -5.82
CA GLN A 125 6.47 18.09 -6.48
C GLN A 125 6.65 17.71 -7.95
N PRO A 126 6.90 16.42 -8.28
CA PRO A 126 6.97 15.98 -9.66
C PRO A 126 5.65 16.24 -10.40
N SER A 127 5.72 16.46 -11.71
CA SER A 127 4.52 16.49 -12.56
C SER A 127 3.90 15.09 -12.61
N ARG A 128 2.58 14.97 -12.41
CA ARG A 128 1.88 13.68 -12.47
C ARG A 128 2.06 12.98 -13.81
N ASP A 129 2.25 13.73 -14.90
CA ASP A 129 2.38 13.18 -16.24
C ASP A 129 3.68 12.36 -16.41
N LEU A 130 4.69 12.62 -15.57
CA LEU A 130 5.92 11.84 -15.53
C LEU A 130 5.66 10.39 -15.08
N MET A 131 4.54 10.11 -14.41
CA MET A 131 4.13 8.75 -14.06
C MET A 131 3.95 7.87 -15.31
N LEU A 132 3.50 8.46 -16.43
CA LEU A 132 3.27 7.73 -17.69
C LEU A 132 4.58 7.25 -18.34
N ALA A 133 5.71 7.87 -18.01
CA ALA A 133 7.01 7.48 -18.53
C ALA A 133 7.55 6.20 -17.90
N ASP A 134 7.04 5.78 -16.73
CA ASP A 134 7.41 4.51 -16.09
C ASP A 134 6.25 3.50 -16.27
N PRO A 135 6.43 2.47 -17.12
CA PRO A 135 5.38 1.48 -17.39
C PRO A 135 4.87 0.76 -16.13
N ARG A 136 5.65 0.70 -15.04
CA ARG A 136 5.22 0.07 -13.79
C ARG A 136 4.07 0.82 -13.14
N TYR A 137 4.05 2.15 -13.24
CA TYR A 137 3.04 2.99 -12.61
C TYR A 137 2.05 3.56 -13.63
N GLY A 138 2.52 3.84 -14.86
CA GLY A 138 1.73 4.43 -15.92
C GLY A 138 0.82 3.46 -16.68
N THR A 139 0.83 2.17 -16.36
CA THR A 139 0.10 1.14 -17.10
C THR A 139 -0.76 0.28 -16.17
N TRP A 140 -2.01 0.01 -16.59
CA TRP A 140 -2.90 -0.94 -15.94
C TRP A 140 -3.42 -1.98 -16.94
N LEU A 141 -3.29 -3.24 -16.57
CA LEU A 141 -3.58 -4.40 -17.40
C LEU A 141 -2.93 -4.25 -18.78
N ALA A 142 -1.67 -3.82 -18.84
CA ALA A 142 -0.91 -3.55 -20.07
C ALA A 142 -1.41 -2.39 -20.97
N GLU A 143 -2.40 -1.60 -20.54
CA GLU A 143 -2.85 -0.36 -21.21
C GLU A 143 -2.40 0.89 -20.43
N PRO A 144 -1.85 1.92 -21.08
CA PRO A 144 -1.47 3.16 -20.39
C PRO A 144 -2.68 3.84 -19.73
N PHE A 145 -2.45 4.51 -18.60
CA PHE A 145 -3.40 5.49 -18.08
C PHE A 145 -3.53 6.69 -19.02
N SER A 146 -4.72 7.27 -19.09
CA SER A 146 -4.97 8.52 -19.82
C SER A 146 -4.76 9.74 -18.92
N GLU A 147 -4.59 10.92 -19.51
CA GLU A 147 -4.53 12.18 -18.75
C GLU A 147 -5.77 12.39 -17.86
N ALA A 148 -6.94 11.99 -18.35
CA ALA A 148 -8.19 12.04 -17.59
C ALA A 148 -8.20 11.08 -16.39
N ASP A 149 -7.55 9.91 -16.50
CA ASP A 149 -7.37 9.00 -15.37
C ASP A 149 -6.50 9.65 -14.29
N LEU A 150 -5.39 10.30 -14.70
CA LEU A 150 -4.48 10.98 -13.79
C LEU A 150 -5.17 12.15 -13.08
N ASP A 151 -5.93 12.97 -13.81
CA ASP A 151 -6.62 14.12 -13.25
C ASP A 151 -7.66 13.70 -12.20
N ALA A 152 -8.51 12.73 -12.55
CA ALA A 152 -9.50 12.19 -11.65
C ALA A 152 -8.88 11.51 -10.41
N ALA A 153 -7.76 10.81 -10.59
CA ALA A 153 -7.01 10.20 -9.49
C ALA A 153 -6.44 11.26 -8.54
N ALA A 154 -5.73 12.26 -9.08
CA ALA A 154 -5.13 13.34 -8.31
C ALA A 154 -6.20 14.15 -7.55
N ALA A 155 -7.33 14.46 -8.19
CA ALA A 155 -8.45 15.16 -7.56
C ALA A 155 -9.05 14.36 -6.40
N TRP A 156 -9.27 13.05 -6.59
CA TRP A 156 -9.79 12.19 -5.54
C TRP A 156 -8.82 12.07 -4.37
N LEU A 157 -7.53 11.83 -4.64
CA LEU A 157 -6.49 11.70 -3.62
C LEU A 157 -6.38 12.97 -2.77
N ARG A 158 -6.46 14.14 -3.41
CA ARG A 158 -6.46 15.43 -2.71
C ARG A 158 -7.69 15.60 -1.81
N ARG A 159 -8.88 15.23 -2.31
CA ARG A 159 -10.11 15.25 -1.48
C ARG A 159 -10.04 14.31 -0.28
N GLN A 160 -9.32 13.21 -0.37
CA GLN A 160 -9.08 12.30 0.75
C GLN A 160 -7.88 12.73 1.63
N GLY A 161 -7.23 13.86 1.30
CA GLY A 161 -6.09 14.38 2.06
C GLY A 161 -4.81 13.57 1.92
N LEU A 162 -4.70 12.68 0.92
CA LEU A 162 -3.53 11.83 0.70
C LEU A 162 -2.42 12.52 -0.09
N VAL A 163 -2.78 13.48 -0.93
CA VAL A 163 -1.84 14.29 -1.70
C VAL A 163 -2.20 15.76 -1.59
N ASP A 164 -1.21 16.62 -1.79
CA ASP A 164 -1.43 18.04 -2.02
C ASP A 164 -0.47 18.54 -3.11
N GLY A 165 -0.61 19.79 -3.54
CA GLY A 165 0.28 20.37 -4.53
C GLY A 165 -0.35 21.50 -5.35
N VAL A 166 0.22 21.73 -6.53
CA VAL A 166 -0.13 22.85 -7.41
C VAL A 166 -1.32 22.47 -8.28
N THR A 167 -2.38 23.26 -8.22
CA THR A 167 -3.54 23.20 -9.13
C THR A 167 -3.48 24.29 -10.18
N VAL A 168 -4.12 24.01 -11.32
CA VAL A 168 -4.38 24.96 -12.41
C VAL A 168 -5.86 24.87 -12.77
N ASP A 169 -6.43 25.93 -13.33
CA ASP A 169 -7.88 26.02 -13.55
C ASP A 169 -8.40 25.00 -14.59
N GLU A 170 -7.51 24.51 -15.45
CA GLU A 170 -7.81 23.53 -16.50
C GLU A 170 -7.89 22.08 -16.00
N CYS A 171 -7.54 21.81 -14.73
CA CYS A 171 -7.46 20.47 -14.15
C CYS A 171 -8.26 20.37 -12.84
N GLU A 172 -8.96 19.26 -12.62
CA GLU A 172 -9.69 19.03 -11.36
C GLU A 172 -8.71 18.75 -10.20
N GLY A 173 -7.64 18.02 -10.49
CA GLY A 173 -6.62 17.63 -9.53
C GLY A 173 -5.35 18.49 -9.62
N PRO A 174 -4.44 18.39 -8.63
CA PRO A 174 -3.12 18.98 -8.75
C PRO A 174 -2.37 18.38 -9.94
N VAL A 175 -1.62 19.21 -10.66
CA VAL A 175 -0.76 18.82 -11.79
C VAL A 175 0.66 18.48 -11.33
N ARG A 176 1.08 19.07 -10.20
CA ARG A 176 2.31 18.72 -9.48
C ARG A 176 1.94 18.37 -8.05
N LEU A 177 2.30 17.17 -7.62
CA LEU A 177 1.79 16.56 -6.39
C LEU A 177 2.93 16.08 -5.49
N TYR A 178 2.65 16.02 -4.20
CA TYR A 178 3.43 15.32 -3.19
C TYR A 178 2.49 14.62 -2.21
N LEU A 179 2.95 13.55 -1.57
CA LEU A 179 2.26 12.84 -0.50
C LEU A 179 2.23 13.71 0.76
N THR A 180 1.06 13.77 1.37
CA THR A 180 0.93 14.25 2.76
C THR A 180 1.39 13.14 3.72
N ASP A 181 1.45 13.42 5.03
CA ASP A 181 1.72 12.40 6.05
C ASP A 181 0.72 11.22 5.96
N ALA A 182 -0.55 11.51 5.65
CA ALA A 182 -1.57 10.48 5.43
C ALA A 182 -1.30 9.66 4.15
N GLY A 183 -0.81 10.31 3.09
CA GLY A 183 -0.38 9.65 1.86
C GLY A 183 0.83 8.74 2.07
N VAL A 184 1.82 9.17 2.85
CA VAL A 184 2.99 8.36 3.23
C VAL A 184 2.53 7.14 4.02
N LEU A 185 1.66 7.32 5.02
CA LEU A 185 1.09 6.22 5.79
C LEU A 185 0.35 5.21 4.91
N CYS A 186 -0.45 5.70 3.94
CA CYS A 186 -1.13 4.84 2.98
C CYS A 186 -0.14 4.04 2.12
N ALA A 187 0.95 4.66 1.67
CA ALA A 187 1.98 3.99 0.88
C ALA A 187 2.69 2.89 1.68
N GLU A 188 3.08 3.19 2.93
CA GLU A 188 3.91 2.31 3.75
C GLU A 188 3.11 1.21 4.46
N GLU A 189 1.97 1.53 5.07
CA GLU A 189 1.21 0.58 5.90
C GLU A 189 0.14 -0.18 5.12
N PHE A 190 -0.35 0.41 4.03
CA PHE A 190 -1.43 -0.17 3.21
C PHE A 190 -0.94 -0.57 1.82
N CYS A 191 0.38 -0.55 1.59
CA CYS A 191 0.99 -0.85 0.29
C CYS A 191 0.32 -0.05 -0.84
N SER A 192 0.02 1.23 -0.60
CA SER A 192 -0.66 2.12 -1.56
C SER A 192 -2.10 1.72 -1.91
N ASP A 193 -2.76 0.81 -1.16
CA ASP A 193 -4.19 0.51 -1.35
C ASP A 193 -5.07 1.62 -0.76
N THR A 194 -5.48 2.54 -1.63
CA THR A 194 -6.21 3.74 -1.23
C THR A 194 -7.62 3.45 -0.76
N VAL A 195 -8.24 2.37 -1.26
CA VAL A 195 -9.60 1.98 -0.87
C VAL A 195 -9.59 1.39 0.53
N GLN A 196 -8.65 0.48 0.80
CA GLN A 196 -8.47 -0.12 2.12
C GLN A 196 -8.12 0.94 3.16
N TYR A 197 -7.21 1.86 2.83
CA TYR A 197 -6.83 2.96 3.72
C TYR A 197 -8.03 3.83 4.11
N VAL A 198 -8.80 4.29 3.12
CA VAL A 198 -9.97 5.15 3.38
C VAL A 198 -11.07 4.39 4.14
N ALA A 199 -11.25 3.09 3.87
CA ALA A 199 -12.18 2.26 4.63
C ALA A 199 -11.74 2.11 6.10
N ALA A 200 -10.44 1.95 6.36
CA ALA A 200 -9.89 1.89 7.71
C ALA A 200 -10.09 3.22 8.46
N GLN A 201 -9.86 4.36 7.81
CA GLN A 201 -10.14 5.68 8.39
C GLN A 201 -11.62 5.90 8.72
N ARG A 202 -12.54 5.41 7.88
CA ARG A 202 -13.98 5.53 8.16
C ARG A 202 -14.43 4.63 9.29
N SER A 203 -13.81 3.46 9.42
CA SER A 203 -14.12 2.51 10.49
C SER A 203 -13.68 3.03 11.87
N THR A 204 -12.61 3.82 11.93
CA THR A 204 -12.22 4.55 13.14
C THR A 204 -13.10 5.77 13.41
N ALA A 205 -13.71 6.38 12.38
CA ALA A 205 -14.59 7.54 12.53
C ALA A 205 -16.09 7.22 12.79
N SER A 206 -16.62 6.07 12.35
CA SER A 206 -18.08 5.79 12.35
C SER A 206 -18.63 5.06 13.59
N ASN A 207 -17.85 4.90 14.65
CA ASN A 207 -18.33 4.28 15.90
C ASN A 207 -18.58 5.30 17.02
N ALA A 208 -18.92 6.54 16.68
CA ALA A 208 -19.39 7.52 17.67
C ALA A 208 -20.86 7.26 18.03
N VAL A 209 -21.11 6.34 18.97
CA VAL A 209 -22.42 6.24 19.65
C VAL A 209 -22.46 7.33 20.72
N THR A 210 -23.18 8.43 20.46
CA THR A 210 -23.45 9.45 21.49
C THR A 210 -24.63 9.00 22.35
N ILE A 211 -24.36 8.63 23.60
CA ILE A 211 -25.41 8.24 24.56
C ILE A 211 -25.71 9.43 25.48
N HIS A 212 -26.93 9.97 25.38
CA HIS A 212 -27.41 11.00 26.29
C HIS A 212 -28.04 10.34 27.53
N GLY A 213 -27.21 9.99 28.51
CA GLY A 213 -27.62 9.41 29.80
C GLY A 213 -26.59 8.43 30.35
N PRO A 214 -26.69 8.01 31.63
CA PRO A 214 -25.83 6.97 32.17
C PRO A 214 -26.18 5.65 31.47
N ALA A 215 -25.34 5.23 30.53
CA ALA A 215 -25.48 3.96 29.85
C ALA A 215 -24.23 3.12 30.06
N SER A 216 -24.45 1.84 30.37
CA SER A 216 -23.40 0.83 30.45
C SER A 216 -23.63 -0.22 29.37
N GLY A 217 -22.57 -0.52 28.60
CA GLY A 217 -22.49 -1.68 27.72
C GLY A 217 -23.28 -1.55 26.42
N VAL A 218 -22.80 -0.71 25.50
CA VAL A 218 -23.32 -0.70 24.12
C VAL A 218 -22.24 -1.22 23.18
N VAL A 219 -22.47 -2.42 22.63
CA VAL A 219 -21.86 -2.89 21.39
C VAL A 219 -22.98 -3.14 20.40
N VAL A 220 -22.88 -2.51 19.24
CA VAL A 220 -23.78 -2.73 18.11
C VAL A 220 -23.12 -3.75 17.18
N GLY A 221 -23.75 -4.92 17.04
CA GLY A 221 -23.51 -5.81 15.89
C GLY A 221 -22.65 -7.06 16.07
N SER A 222 -22.67 -7.79 17.19
CA SER A 222 -22.15 -9.18 17.23
C SER A 222 -22.72 -10.04 18.37
N HIS A 223 -22.94 -11.33 18.09
CA HIS A 223 -23.43 -12.35 19.03
C HIS A 223 -22.28 -13.01 19.80
N GLY A 224 -22.38 -13.07 21.13
CA GLY A 224 -21.68 -14.08 21.93
C GLY A 224 -20.39 -13.67 22.66
N VAL A 225 -20.23 -12.43 23.12
CA VAL A 225 -19.07 -12.04 23.95
C VAL A 225 -19.48 -11.30 25.23
N THR A 226 -19.01 -11.78 26.38
CA THR A 226 -19.01 -11.04 27.65
C THR A 226 -17.77 -10.14 27.72
N GLN A 227 -17.95 -8.82 27.63
CA GLN A 227 -16.87 -7.85 27.81
C GLN A 227 -16.74 -7.43 29.28
N ARG A 228 -15.50 -7.45 29.78
CA ARG A 228 -15.10 -6.77 31.03
C ARG A 228 -14.62 -5.36 30.70
N ALA A 229 -15.03 -4.41 31.53
CA ALA A 229 -14.70 -2.99 31.42
C ALA A 229 -13.18 -2.75 31.54
N GLY A 230 -12.63 -2.00 30.58
CA GLY A 230 -11.28 -1.44 30.63
C GLY A 230 -11.30 -0.09 29.91
N ASP A 231 -10.94 0.93 30.68
CA ASP A 231 -10.87 2.38 30.47
C ASP A 231 -11.03 2.99 29.06
N ALA A 232 -11.89 4.00 29.01
CA ALA A 232 -12.22 4.82 27.86
C ALA A 232 -11.04 5.72 27.42
N VAL A 233 -10.70 5.66 26.13
CA VAL A 233 -9.80 6.62 25.48
C VAL A 233 -10.56 7.92 25.27
N GLN A 234 -10.47 8.84 26.23
CA GLN A 234 -10.68 10.25 25.96
C GLN A 234 -9.51 10.74 25.11
N THR A 235 -9.74 11.68 24.19
CA THR A 235 -8.67 12.52 23.64
C THR A 235 -8.17 13.47 24.74
N THR A 236 -7.58 12.89 25.78
CA THR A 236 -6.90 13.59 26.85
C THR A 236 -5.57 14.05 26.28
N GLN A 237 -5.34 15.35 26.36
CA GLN A 237 -4.01 15.94 26.15
C GLN A 237 -3.03 15.15 27.03
N LEU A 238 -2.02 14.51 26.43
CA LEU A 238 -1.09 13.62 27.13
C LEU A 238 -0.46 14.38 28.30
N ASP A 239 -0.75 13.95 29.53
CA ASP A 239 -0.11 14.51 30.72
C ASP A 239 1.34 14.00 30.78
N VAL A 240 2.24 14.80 30.19
CA VAL A 240 3.68 14.50 30.13
C VAL A 240 4.28 14.30 31.52
N ALA A 241 3.77 14.99 32.55
CA ALA A 241 4.26 14.86 33.92
C ALA A 241 3.73 13.57 34.59
N ALA A 242 2.50 13.14 34.29
CA ALA A 242 2.00 11.83 34.71
C ALA A 242 2.79 10.70 34.04
N LEU A 243 3.06 10.81 32.74
CA LEU A 243 3.83 9.84 31.97
C LEU A 243 5.26 9.69 32.50
N ALA A 244 5.94 10.80 32.79
CA ALA A 244 7.27 10.76 33.38
C ALA A 244 7.28 10.08 34.77
N ARG A 245 6.31 10.41 35.63
CA ARG A 245 6.16 9.77 36.95
C ARG A 245 5.87 8.27 36.86
N PHE A 246 5.08 7.87 35.88
CA PHE A 246 4.85 6.46 35.59
C PHE A 246 6.13 5.75 35.16
N ALA A 247 6.89 6.34 34.23
CA ALA A 247 8.16 5.76 33.78
C ALA A 247 9.17 5.62 34.93
N ASP A 248 9.25 6.60 35.82
CA ASP A 248 10.09 6.53 37.04
C ASP A 248 9.63 5.41 37.98
N ALA A 249 8.32 5.27 38.21
CA ALA A 249 7.75 4.23 39.05
C ALA A 249 8.03 2.83 38.48
N VAL A 250 7.94 2.67 37.16
CA VAL A 250 8.28 1.42 36.46
C VAL A 250 9.76 1.13 36.61
N ALA A 251 10.64 2.10 36.34
CA ALA A 251 12.09 1.94 36.45
C ALA A 251 12.54 1.46 37.84
N LEU A 252 11.93 2.00 38.90
CA LEU A 252 12.18 1.58 40.29
C LEU A 252 11.68 0.15 40.57
N ALA A 253 10.61 -0.28 39.93
CA ALA A 253 9.99 -1.58 40.13
C ALA A 253 10.56 -2.70 39.24
N LEU A 254 11.29 -2.36 38.15
CA LEU A 254 11.80 -3.34 37.17
C LEU A 254 12.45 -4.60 37.76
N PRO A 255 13.31 -4.52 38.82
CA PRO A 255 13.91 -5.71 39.41
C PRO A 255 12.91 -6.68 40.07
N ALA A 256 11.75 -6.17 40.49
CA ALA A 256 10.70 -6.92 41.18
C ALA A 256 9.59 -7.44 40.24
N LEU A 257 9.62 -7.05 38.95
CA LEU A 257 8.58 -7.42 37.99
C LEU A 257 8.73 -8.85 37.44
N GLY A 258 9.88 -9.50 37.64
CA GLY A 258 10.12 -10.87 37.15
C GLY A 258 10.15 -10.97 35.62
N LEU A 259 10.44 -9.87 34.93
CA LEU A 259 10.59 -9.81 33.48
C LEU A 259 11.75 -10.69 33.00
N ALA A 260 11.67 -11.18 31.76
CA ALA A 260 12.83 -11.82 31.15
C ALA A 260 13.98 -10.80 31.03
N PRO A 261 15.26 -11.23 31.08
CA PRO A 261 16.39 -10.30 31.06
C PRO A 261 16.40 -9.31 29.88
N ARG A 262 15.84 -9.72 28.72
CA ARG A 262 15.68 -8.86 27.54
C ARG A 262 14.58 -7.82 27.74
N GLU A 263 13.40 -8.23 28.17
CA GLU A 263 12.27 -7.33 28.43
C GLU A 263 12.57 -6.33 29.56
N GLN A 264 13.34 -6.75 30.55
CA GLN A 264 13.81 -5.87 31.62
C GLN A 264 14.75 -4.79 31.10
N GLU A 265 15.64 -5.13 30.16
CA GLU A 265 16.54 -4.16 29.53
C GLU A 265 15.80 -3.23 28.59
N ASP A 266 14.88 -3.76 27.77
CA ASP A 266 14.04 -2.96 26.88
C ASP A 266 13.18 -1.95 27.69
N ALA A 267 12.62 -2.38 28.82
CA ALA A 267 11.87 -1.50 29.71
C ALA A 267 12.75 -0.46 30.42
N ARG A 268 14.02 -0.76 30.75
CA ARG A 268 14.99 0.24 31.24
C ARG A 268 15.26 1.31 30.19
N ILE A 269 15.48 0.90 28.95
CA ILE A 269 15.73 1.82 27.85
C ILE A 269 14.52 2.73 27.65
N LEU A 270 13.32 2.15 27.54
CA LEU A 270 12.08 2.90 27.32
C LEU A 270 11.76 3.88 28.44
N THR A 271 11.92 3.48 29.71
CA THR A 271 11.72 4.39 30.86
C THR A 271 12.70 5.56 30.83
N GLY A 272 13.98 5.33 30.51
CA GLY A 272 14.98 6.37 30.34
C GLY A 272 14.66 7.34 29.19
N GLU A 273 14.22 6.82 28.05
CA GLU A 273 13.84 7.63 26.89
C GLU A 273 12.60 8.49 27.15
N ILE A 274 11.62 7.98 27.90
CA ILE A 274 10.42 8.74 28.31
C ILE A 274 10.81 9.91 29.21
N VAL A 275 11.60 9.67 30.25
CA VAL A 275 12.06 10.72 31.19
C VAL A 275 12.88 11.77 30.46
N GLN A 276 13.80 11.35 29.59
CA GLN A 276 14.62 12.27 28.80
C GLN A 276 13.76 13.10 27.84
N ALA A 277 12.83 12.49 27.11
CA ALA A 277 11.94 13.18 26.19
C ALA A 277 11.00 14.17 26.92
N ALA A 278 10.53 13.82 28.12
CA ALA A 278 9.70 14.67 28.96
C ALA A 278 10.44 15.89 29.52
N SER A 279 11.76 15.80 29.72
CA SER A 279 12.58 16.91 30.25
C SER A 279 12.89 18.04 29.24
N LYS A 280 12.54 17.86 27.96
CA LYS A 280 12.80 18.86 26.91
C LYS A 280 11.87 20.08 27.08
N LEU A 281 12.37 21.27 26.74
CA LEU A 281 11.60 22.53 26.81
C LEU A 281 10.29 22.51 25.99
N ARG A 282 10.24 21.68 24.94
CA ARG A 282 9.04 21.32 24.18
C ARG A 282 9.05 19.80 23.94
N PRO A 283 8.37 19.02 24.79
CA PRO A 283 8.28 17.58 24.64
C PRO A 283 7.48 17.21 23.39
N ASP A 284 7.98 16.25 22.61
CA ASP A 284 7.25 15.66 21.49
C ASP A 284 6.21 14.68 22.03
N GLN A 285 4.94 15.09 21.98
CA GLN A 285 3.82 14.30 22.50
C GLN A 285 3.58 13.01 21.71
N HIS A 286 3.87 13.00 20.40
CA HIS A 286 3.72 11.80 19.59
C HIS A 286 4.77 10.76 20.00
N LYS A 287 6.03 11.19 20.10
CA LYS A 287 7.13 10.33 20.55
C LYS A 287 6.88 9.77 21.96
N LEU A 288 6.43 10.62 22.89
CA LEU A 288 6.11 10.20 24.26
C LEU A 288 4.95 9.18 24.30
N ARG A 289 3.94 9.34 23.45
CA ARG A 289 2.84 8.39 23.35
C ARG A 289 3.31 7.02 22.85
N VAL A 290 4.12 6.99 21.80
CA VAL A 290 4.69 5.74 21.24
C VAL A 290 5.54 5.03 22.29
N LEU A 291 6.47 5.75 22.94
CA LEU A 291 7.31 5.17 23.98
C LEU A 291 6.50 4.62 25.16
N GLY A 292 5.46 5.36 25.58
CA GLY A 292 4.54 4.95 26.62
C GLY A 292 3.74 3.69 26.28
N GLN A 293 3.25 3.58 25.03
CA GLN A 293 2.55 2.39 24.54
C GLN A 293 3.48 1.17 24.47
N SER A 294 4.72 1.34 24.04
CA SER A 294 5.72 0.28 24.04
C SER A 294 6.02 -0.21 25.45
N LEU A 295 6.21 0.71 26.40
CA LEU A 295 6.44 0.35 27.81
C LEU A 295 5.23 -0.39 28.41
N ARG A 296 4.01 0.08 28.11
CA ARG A 296 2.77 -0.59 28.52
C ARG A 296 2.68 -2.02 27.98
N THR A 297 3.02 -2.22 26.71
CA THR A 297 2.98 -3.55 26.06
C THR A 297 3.87 -4.55 26.78
N ILE A 298 5.08 -4.13 27.18
CA ILE A 298 6.01 -4.98 27.95
C ILE A 298 5.41 -5.36 29.32
N LEU A 299 4.78 -4.41 30.00
CA LEU A 299 4.15 -4.67 31.31
C LEU A 299 2.91 -5.56 31.20
N GLU A 300 2.10 -5.40 30.15
CA GLU A 300 0.94 -6.26 29.88
C GLU A 300 1.34 -7.71 29.56
N GLY A 301 2.52 -7.92 28.97
CA GLY A 301 3.14 -9.25 28.82
C GLY A 301 3.38 -9.98 30.15
N THR A 302 3.38 -9.25 31.27
CA THR A 302 3.57 -9.77 32.63
C THR A 302 2.32 -9.71 33.51
N ALA A 303 1.12 -9.66 32.91
CA ALA A 303 -0.17 -9.45 33.58
C ALA A 303 -0.52 -10.44 34.73
N SER A 304 0.25 -11.51 34.94
CA SER A 304 0.15 -12.37 36.12
C SER A 304 0.82 -11.80 37.38
N ASN A 305 1.59 -10.70 37.28
CA ASN A 305 2.24 -10.05 38.40
C ASN A 305 1.39 -8.87 38.94
N VAL A 306 1.01 -8.94 40.23
CA VAL A 306 0.21 -7.92 40.93
C VAL A 306 0.87 -6.54 40.91
N LEU A 307 2.22 -6.49 40.93
CA LEU A 307 2.97 -5.24 40.81
C LEU A 307 2.80 -4.61 39.42
N ALA A 308 2.84 -5.41 38.36
CA ALA A 308 2.61 -4.94 37.00
C ALA A 308 1.19 -4.39 36.83
N ALA A 309 0.19 -5.08 37.39
CA ALA A 309 -1.20 -4.61 37.39
C ALA A 309 -1.38 -3.30 38.18
N THR A 310 -0.65 -3.12 39.29
CA THR A 310 -0.69 -1.89 40.09
C THR A 310 -0.05 -0.72 39.35
N LEU A 311 1.10 -0.95 38.69
CA LEU A 311 1.76 0.07 37.87
C LEU A 311 0.90 0.48 36.68
N LEU A 312 0.30 -0.49 35.98
CA LEU A 312 -0.64 -0.23 34.89
C LEU A 312 -1.86 0.58 35.36
N GLY A 313 -2.27 0.46 36.62
CA GLY A 313 -3.32 1.30 37.22
C GLY A 313 -2.91 2.77 37.44
N LEU A 314 -1.62 3.09 37.47
CA LEU A 314 -1.11 4.48 37.52
C LEU A 314 -1.08 5.13 36.13
N TRP A 315 -1.26 4.34 35.06
CA TRP A 315 -1.34 4.84 33.71
C TRP A 315 -2.74 5.42 33.43
N HIS A 316 -2.87 6.74 33.57
CA HIS A 316 -4.03 7.48 33.05
C HIS A 316 -3.63 8.10 31.70
N GLY A 317 -3.93 7.38 30.61
CA GLY A 317 -3.86 7.90 29.24
C GLY A 317 -5.16 8.58 28.85
#